data_AF-A0A644UG10-F1
#
_entry.id   AF-A0A644UG10-F1
#
_cell.length_a   1.000
_cell.length_b   1.000
_cell.length_c   1.000
_cell.angle_alpha   90.00
_cell.angle_beta   90.00
_cell.angle_gamma   90.00
#
_symmetry.space_group_name_H-M   'P 1'
#
loop_
_entity.id
_entity.type
_entity.pdbx_description
1 polymer ?
#
loop_
_entity_poly.entity_id
_entity_poly.type
_entity_poly.pdbx_seq_one_letter_code
_entity_poly.pdbx_strand_id
1 'polypeptide(L)'
;MLEEELSRFPNLRVIMLMGDAAKKSFNMLAKKQTGKPCIPSGANCKQRSRGFYFGNVRVIPSYIMTGGNLLIERSKAQMIPEDIKKMMEIILP
;
A
#
# COMPACT_ATOMS: atom_id res chain seq x y z
N MET A 1 8.31 9.04 14.01
CA MET A 1 8.23 9.58 12.66
C MET A 1 7.05 9.04 11.85
N LEU A 2 7.06 7.86 11.17
CA LEU A 2 5.92 7.43 10.33
C LEU A 2 4.59 7.30 11.09
N GLU A 3 4.63 6.76 12.31
CA GLU A 3 3.47 6.63 13.20
C GLU A 3 2.83 7.99 13.55
N GLU A 4 3.66 8.99 13.84
CA GLU A 4 3.24 10.35 14.19
C GLU A 4 2.73 11.14 12.99
N GLU A 5 3.27 10.87 11.79
CA GLU A 5 2.74 11.48 10.57
C GLU A 5 1.36 10.95 10.22
N LEU A 6 1.14 9.63 10.35
CA LEU A 6 -0.16 9.02 10.06
C LEU A 6 -1.25 9.50 11.03
N SER A 7 -0.92 9.79 12.30
CA SER A 7 -1.89 10.28 13.28
C SER A 7 -2.42 11.68 12.98
N ARG A 8 -1.75 12.45 12.11
CA ARG A 8 -2.19 13.79 11.67
C ARG A 8 -3.29 13.76 10.61
N PHE A 9 -3.63 12.59 10.07
CA PHE A 9 -4.67 12.43 9.05
C PHE A 9 -5.93 11.78 9.65
N PRO A 10 -6.84 12.54 10.28
CA PRO A 10 -7.99 11.99 11.01
C PRO A 10 -9.01 11.27 10.09
N ASN A 11 -9.03 11.62 8.81
CA ASN A 11 -9.94 11.05 7.80
C ASN A 11 -9.22 10.06 6.86
N LEU A 12 -8.12 9.47 7.32
CA LEU A 12 -7.35 8.54 6.50
C LEU A 12 -8.19 7.29 6.18
N ARG A 13 -8.46 7.08 4.88
CA ARG A 13 -9.23 5.93 4.38
C ARG A 13 -8.39 4.91 3.64
N VAL A 14 -7.35 5.36 2.94
CA VAL A 14 -6.50 4.49 2.12
C VAL A 14 -5.03 4.88 2.30
N ILE A 15 -4.17 3.88 2.51
CA ILE A 15 -2.71 4.00 2.44
C ILE A 15 -2.24 3.18 1.24
N MET A 16 -1.61 3.85 0.27
CA MET A 16 -0.96 3.17 -0.85
C MET A 16 0.53 3.02 -0.59
N LEU A 17 1.04 1.78 -0.66
CA LEU A 17 2.44 1.46 -0.36
C LEU A 17 3.22 1.31 -1.67
N MET A 18 3.96 2.35 -2.04
CA MET A 18 4.70 2.44 -3.30
C MET A 18 6.04 1.69 -3.21
N GLY A 19 6.00 0.38 -3.45
CA GLY A 19 7.20 -0.47 -3.49
C GLY A 19 7.59 -1.10 -2.15
N ASP A 20 8.66 -1.90 -2.19
CA ASP A 20 9.02 -2.79 -1.07
C ASP A 20 9.53 -2.04 0.17
N ALA A 21 10.18 -0.89 0.01
CA ALA A 21 10.59 -0.06 1.13
C ALA A 21 9.38 0.46 1.92
N ALA A 22 8.36 0.99 1.22
CA ALA A 22 7.11 1.43 1.83
C ALA A 22 6.39 0.28 2.56
N LYS A 23 6.28 -0.88 1.89
CA LYS A 23 5.70 -2.09 2.48
C LYS A 23 6.43 -2.54 3.75
N LYS A 24 7.76 -2.56 3.73
CA LYS A 24 8.58 -2.96 4.88
C LYS A 24 8.39 -2.00 6.06
N SER A 25 8.48 -0.69 5.81
CA SER A 25 8.28 0.34 6.84
C SER A 25 6.89 0.25 7.46
N PHE A 26 5.85 0.10 6.65
CA PHE A 26 4.49 -0.03 7.14
C PHE A 26 4.26 -1.34 7.91
N ASN A 27 4.83 -2.46 7.46
CA ASN A 27 4.73 -3.72 8.20
C ASN A 27 5.44 -3.69 9.55
N MET A 28 6.55 -2.96 9.68
CA MET A 28 7.20 -2.75 10.99
C MET A 28 6.28 -1.97 11.93
N LEU A 29 5.61 -0.92 11.43
CA LEU A 29 4.60 -0.18 12.18
C LEU A 29 3.42 -1.09 12.58
N ALA A 30 2.85 -1.82 11.62
CA ALA A 30 1.71 -2.70 11.86
C ALA A 30 2.04 -3.81 12.87
N LYS A 31 3.25 -4.38 12.79
CA LYS A 31 3.74 -5.38 13.75
C LYS A 31 3.91 -4.79 15.15
N LYS A 32 4.41 -3.55 15.26
CA LYS A 32 4.56 -2.86 16.55
C LYS A 32 3.20 -2.65 17.23
N GLN A 33 2.15 -2.30 16.49
CA GLN A 33 0.83 -2.02 17.06
C GLN A 33 -0.07 -3.25 17.24
N THR A 34 0.03 -4.24 16.34
CA THR A 34 -0.92 -5.39 16.29
C THR A 34 -0.27 -6.76 16.51
N GLY A 35 1.06 -6.81 16.67
CA GLY A 35 1.84 -8.04 16.81
C GLY A 35 2.13 -8.79 15.51
N LYS A 36 1.51 -8.40 14.38
CA LYS A 36 1.66 -9.07 13.06
C LYS A 36 1.81 -8.07 11.91
N PRO A 37 2.48 -8.44 10.80
CA PRO A 37 2.54 -7.58 9.62
C PRO A 37 1.14 -7.45 8.99
N CYS A 38 0.81 -6.25 8.47
CA CYS A 38 -0.44 -6.02 7.75
C CYS A 38 -0.45 -6.75 6.40
N ILE A 39 0.69 -6.74 5.70
CA ILE A 39 0.87 -7.41 4.41
C ILE A 39 1.85 -8.57 4.62
N PRO A 40 1.45 -9.83 4.36
CA PRO A 40 2.34 -10.97 4.53
C PRO A 40 3.55 -10.90 3.58
N SER A 41 4.59 -11.70 3.83
CA SER A 41 5.71 -11.84 2.90
C SER A 41 5.25 -12.63 1.67
N GLY A 42 5.38 -12.05 0.47
CA GLY A 42 4.96 -12.67 -0.79
C GLY A 42 5.09 -11.69 -1.98
N ALA A 43 4.92 -12.18 -3.20
CA ALA A 43 4.95 -11.34 -4.40
C ALA A 43 3.73 -10.41 -4.46
N ASN A 44 3.97 -9.11 -4.71
CA ASN A 44 2.96 -8.03 -4.71
C ASN A 44 1.75 -8.37 -5.63
N CYS A 45 1.97 -9.11 -6.72
CA CYS A 45 0.93 -9.52 -7.67
C CYS A 45 -0.16 -10.42 -7.04
N LYS A 46 0.19 -11.37 -6.16
CA LYS A 46 -0.78 -12.25 -5.49
C LYS A 46 -1.51 -11.56 -4.32
N GLN A 47 -0.96 -10.46 -3.83
CA GLN A 47 -1.45 -9.76 -2.65
C GLN A 47 -2.43 -8.64 -3.03
N ARG A 48 -2.32 -8.07 -4.24
CA ARG A 48 -3.17 -7.01 -4.79
C ARG A 48 -4.67 -7.33 -4.87
N SER A 49 -5.06 -8.60 -4.96
CA SER A 49 -6.47 -9.02 -4.98
C SER A 49 -7.09 -9.13 -3.59
N ARG A 50 -6.27 -9.15 -2.53
CA ARG A 50 -6.75 -9.20 -1.15
C ARG A 50 -6.95 -7.81 -0.59
N GLY A 51 -8.03 -7.64 0.17
CA GLY A 51 -8.21 -6.46 0.99
C GLY A 51 -7.37 -6.52 2.25
N PHE A 52 -6.28 -5.75 2.29
CA PHE A 52 -5.54 -5.52 3.53
C PHE A 52 -6.10 -4.30 4.24
N TYR A 53 -6.15 -4.40 5.56
CA TYR A 53 -6.66 -3.36 6.42
C TYR A 53 -5.74 -3.18 7.62
N PHE A 54 -5.63 -1.94 8.06
CA PHE A 54 -4.98 -1.53 9.29
C PHE A 54 -5.99 -0.71 10.09
N GLY A 55 -6.64 -1.35 11.07
CA GLY A 55 -7.90 -0.83 11.62
C GLY A 55 -8.95 -0.70 10.50
N ASN A 56 -9.53 0.49 10.37
CA ASN A 56 -10.51 0.80 9.33
C ASN A 56 -9.89 1.37 8.04
N VAL A 57 -8.57 1.49 8.00
CA VAL A 57 -7.85 2.06 6.85
C VAL A 57 -7.52 0.95 5.85
N ARG A 58 -7.91 1.12 4.60
CA ARG A 58 -7.53 0.21 3.50
C ARG A 58 -6.03 0.38 3.21
N VAL A 59 -5.32 -0.74 3.05
CA VAL A 59 -3.91 -0.74 2.66
C VAL A 59 -3.75 -1.40 1.30
N ILE A 60 -3.16 -0.69 0.34
CA ILE A 60 -2.98 -1.16 -1.05
C ILE A 60 -1.48 -1.24 -1.35
N PRO A 61 -0.89 -2.45 -1.46
CA PRO A 61 0.45 -2.61 -1.99
C PRO A 61 0.46 -2.27 -3.49
N SER A 62 1.33 -1.35 -3.89
CA SER A 62 1.51 -0.99 -5.30
C SER A 62 2.99 -0.89 -5.65
N TYR A 63 3.28 -0.66 -6.93
CA TYR A 63 4.64 -0.54 -7.42
C TYR A 63 5.15 0.90 -7.30
N ILE A 64 6.48 1.05 -7.24
CA ILE A 64 7.09 2.36 -7.32
C ILE A 64 6.74 3.00 -8.68
N MET A 65 6.26 4.24 -8.64
CA MET A 65 5.85 4.99 -9.84
C MET A 65 7.01 5.74 -10.51
N THR A 66 8.24 5.57 -10.02
CA THR A 66 9.44 6.27 -10.46
C THR A 66 10.62 5.33 -10.68
N GLY A 67 11.57 5.75 -11.52
CA GLY A 67 12.84 5.03 -11.80
C GLY A 67 12.82 4.12 -13.03
N GLY A 68 14.01 3.65 -13.44
CA GLY A 68 14.20 2.84 -14.66
C GLY A 68 13.50 1.48 -14.65
N ASN A 69 13.16 0.95 -13.47
CA ASN A 69 12.42 -0.31 -13.31
C ASN A 69 10.98 -0.25 -13.86
N LEU A 70 10.41 0.95 -14.02
CA LEU A 70 9.09 1.13 -14.63
C LEU A 70 9.08 0.70 -16.11
N LEU A 71 10.22 0.87 -16.79
CA LEU A 71 10.38 0.61 -18.22
C LEU A 71 10.67 -0.88 -18.53
N ILE A 72 11.09 -1.65 -17.53
CA ILE A 72 11.52 -3.04 -17.71
C ILE A 72 10.32 -4.00 -17.72
N GLU A 73 9.28 -3.72 -16.93
CA GLU A 73 8.11 -4.58 -16.82
C GLU A 73 6.81 -3.80 -17.13
N ARG A 74 6.40 -3.81 -18.40
CA ARG A 74 5.15 -3.18 -18.87
C ARG A 74 3.91 -3.58 -18.05
N SER A 75 3.86 -4.82 -17.56
CA SER A 75 2.78 -5.31 -16.72
C SER A 75 2.66 -4.55 -15.39
N LYS A 76 3.79 -4.11 -14.79
CA LYS A 76 3.79 -3.32 -13.55
C LYS A 76 3.32 -1.89 -13.79
N ALA A 77 3.64 -1.30 -14.94
CA ALA A 77 3.21 0.06 -15.29
C ALA A 77 1.69 0.15 -15.49
N GLN A 78 1.08 -0.87 -16.12
CA GLN A 78 -0.38 -0.96 -16.30
C GLN A 78 -1.14 -1.18 -14.98
N MET A 79 -0.47 -1.80 -14.00
CA MET A 79 -1.04 -2.13 -12.71
C MET A 79 -1.22 -0.91 -11.78
N ILE A 80 -0.41 0.14 -11.94
CA ILE A 80 -0.48 1.35 -11.11
C ILE A 80 -1.82 2.10 -11.31
N PRO A 81 -2.28 2.40 -12.54
CA PRO A 81 -3.59 3.00 -12.78
C PRO A 81 -4.75 2.22 -12.15
N GLU A 82 -4.71 0.89 -12.16
CA GLU A 82 -5.75 0.06 -11.54
C GLU A 82 -5.78 0.21 -10.01
N ASP A 83 -4.62 0.30 -9.37
CA ASP A 83 -4.53 0.51 -7.92
C ASP A 83 -5.01 1.91 -7.54
N ILE A 84 -4.68 2.92 -8.35
CA ILE A 84 -5.21 4.29 -8.18
C ILE A 84 -6.73 4.30 -8.36
N LYS A 85 -7.26 3.62 -9.39
CA LYS A 85 -8.71 3.51 -9.61
C LYS A 85 -9.41 2.88 -8.39
N LYS A 86 -8.90 1.78 -7.86
CA LYS A 86 -9.43 1.15 -6.64
C LYS A 86 -9.38 2.08 -5.42
N MET A 87 -8.31 2.86 -5.28
CA MET A 87 -8.23 3.87 -4.22
C MET A 87 -9.31 4.93 -4.41
N MET A 88 -9.49 5.44 -5.63
CA MET A 88 -10.50 6.43 -5.99
C MET A 88 -11.92 5.92 -5.72
N GLU A 89 -12.24 4.67 -6.06
CA GLU A 89 -13.53 4.02 -5.76
C GLU A 89 -13.83 3.92 -4.25
N ILE A 90 -12.81 3.96 -3.39
CA ILE A 90 -12.99 3.94 -1.93
C ILE A 90 -13.15 5.35 -1.35
N ILE A 91 -12.44 6.33 -1.93
CA ILE A 91 -12.44 7.69 -1.41
C ILE A 91 -13.53 8.58 -2.01
N LEU A 92 -13.97 8.30 -3.24
CA LEU A 92 -15.04 9.03 -3.88
C LEU A 92 -16.39 8.34 -3.58
N PRO A 93 -17.44 9.13 -3.27
CA PRO A 93 -18.80 8.60 -3.06
C PRO A 93 -19.42 8.03 -4.33
#